data_AF-A0A1A8T5B6-F1
#
_entry.id   AF-A0A1A8T5B6-F1
#
_cell.length_a   1.000
_cell.length_b   1.000
_cell.length_c   1.000
_cell.angle_alpha   90.00
_cell.angle_beta   90.00
_cell.angle_gamma   90.00
#
_symmetry.space_group_name_H-M   'P 1'
#
loop_
_entity.id
_entity.type
_entity.pdbx_description
1 polymer ?
#
loop_
_entity_poly.entity_id
_entity_poly.type
_entity_poly.pdbx_seq_one_letter_code
_entity_poly.pdbx_strand_id
1 'polypeptide(L)' 'MKNDYRYDSLGNLDTDYYVEKAYEMRREYFALLVKKAFTSVKNIFSGFAASRHSQGHTAN' A
#
# COMPACT_ATOMS: atom_id res chain seq x y z
N MET A 1 23.57 -6.79 -17.58
CA MET A 1 23.49 -5.77 -16.51
C MET A 1 24.57 -6.11 -15.50
N LYS A 2 25.59 -5.25 -15.31
CA LYS A 2 26.51 -5.41 -14.19
C LYS A 2 25.73 -5.04 -12.93
N ASN A 3 25.53 -6.00 -12.04
CA ASN A 3 24.95 -5.71 -10.72
C ASN A 3 26.05 -5.03 -9.90
N ASP A 4 26.06 -3.71 -9.92
CA ASP A 4 26.95 -2.94 -9.06
C ASP A 4 26.39 -3.04 -7.63
N TYR A 5 26.88 -4.02 -6.90
CA TYR A 5 26.59 -4.16 -5.47
C TYR A 5 27.20 -2.99 -4.71
N ARG A 6 26.51 -2.54 -3.66
CA ARG A 6 27.02 -1.55 -2.75
C ARG A 6 27.89 -2.23 -1.70
N TYR A 7 29.06 -1.65 -1.47
CA TYR A 7 30.03 -2.11 -0.50
C TYR A 7 30.27 -1.04 0.55
N ASP A 8 30.58 -1.46 1.76
CA ASP A 8 30.92 -0.60 2.89
C ASP A 8 32.34 0.00 2.74
N SER A 9 32.76 0.80 3.71
CA SER A 9 34.10 1.41 3.72
C SER A 9 35.25 0.40 3.88
N LEU A 10 34.95 -0.84 4.26
CA LEU A 10 35.90 -1.93 4.43
C LEU A 10 35.95 -2.85 3.20
N GLY A 11 35.11 -2.59 2.18
CA GLY A 11 35.00 -3.40 0.97
C GLY A 11 34.14 -4.65 1.11
N ASN A 12 33.39 -4.81 2.21
CA ASN A 12 32.40 -5.87 2.36
C ASN A 12 31.06 -5.43 1.76
N LEU A 13 30.18 -6.38 1.44
CA LEU A 13 28.83 -6.07 0.99
C LEU A 13 28.11 -5.22 2.07
N ASP A 14 27.54 -4.09 1.67
CA ASP A 14 26.86 -3.14 2.57
C ASP A 14 25.49 -3.71 3.00
N THR A 15 25.52 -4.68 3.90
CA THR A 15 24.31 -5.40 4.34
C THR A 15 23.31 -4.47 5.02
N ASP A 16 23.80 -3.49 5.78
CA ASP A 16 22.96 -2.51 6.46
C ASP A 16 22.17 -1.67 5.46
N TYR A 17 22.81 -1.17 4.40
CA TYR A 17 22.12 -0.46 3.33
C TYR A 17 20.98 -1.29 2.71
N TYR A 18 21.23 -2.56 2.41
CA TYR A 18 20.21 -3.41 1.80
C TYR A 18 19.07 -3.75 2.76
N VAL A 19 19.36 -3.91 4.06
CA VAL A 19 18.35 -4.13 5.10
C VAL A 19 17.48 -2.88 5.26
N GLU A 20 18.07 -1.71 5.35
CA GLU A 20 17.34 -0.43 5.41
C GLU A 20 16.44 -0.25 4.18
N LYS A 21 16.98 -0.49 2.97
CA LYS A 21 16.18 -0.45 1.73
C LYS A 21 15.02 -1.44 1.73
N ALA A 22 15.21 -2.63 2.27
CA ALA A 22 14.13 -3.60 2.41
C ALA A 22 13.01 -3.09 3.35
N TYR A 23 13.38 -2.43 4.45
CA TYR A 23 12.41 -1.82 5.37
C TYR A 23 11.69 -0.62 4.76
N GLU A 24 12.40 0.23 4.00
CA GLU A 24 11.79 1.34 3.25
C GLU A 24 10.73 0.82 2.27
N MET A 25 11.10 -0.15 1.42
CA MET A 25 10.17 -0.75 0.45
C MET A 25 8.96 -1.39 1.13
N ARG A 26 9.17 -2.09 2.24
CA ARG A 26 8.07 -2.69 3.01
C ARG A 26 7.10 -1.65 3.52
N ARG A 27 7.61 -0.53 4.04
CA ARG A 27 6.78 0.57 4.56
C ARG A 27 5.97 1.23 3.45
N GLU A 28 6.58 1.50 2.31
CA GLU A 28 5.89 2.06 1.14
C GLU A 28 4.79 1.14 0.63
N TYR A 29 5.08 -0.16 0.49
CA TYR A 29 4.12 -1.15 0.05
C TYR A 29 2.93 -1.26 1.02
N PHE A 30 3.21 -1.27 2.33
CA PHE A 30 2.17 -1.31 3.35
C PHE A 30 1.29 -0.05 3.31
N ALA A 31 1.88 1.14 3.14
CA ALA A 31 1.11 2.38 3.01
C ALA A 31 0.17 2.34 1.79
N LEU A 32 0.63 1.82 0.66
CA LEU A 32 -0.19 1.63 -0.55
C LEU A 32 -1.32 0.62 -0.34
N LEU A 33 -1.02 -0.50 0.32
CA LEU A 33 -2.03 -1.51 0.66
C LEU A 33 -3.12 -0.95 1.57
N VAL A 34 -2.72 -0.26 2.65
CA VAL A 34 -3.65 0.36 3.60
C VAL A 34 -4.53 1.38 2.89
N LYS A 35 -3.94 2.25 2.05
CA LYS A 35 -4.71 3.23 1.28
C LYS A 35 -5.75 2.57 0.39
N LYS A 36 -5.37 1.50 -0.33
CA LYS A 36 -6.31 0.73 -1.16
C LYS A 36 -7.42 0.09 -0.32
N ALA A 37 -7.09 -0.51 0.83
CA ALA A 37 -8.07 -1.11 1.73
C ALA A 37 -9.10 -0.08 2.21
N PHE A 38 -8.66 1.11 2.63
CA PHE A 38 -9.56 2.20 3.03
C PHE A 38 -10.47 2.65 1.89
N THR A 39 -9.95 2.78 0.67
CA THR A 39 -10.76 3.12 -0.51
C THR A 39 -11.80 2.04 -0.81
N SER A 40 -11.40 0.76 -0.77
CA SER A 40 -12.32 -0.35 -0.98
C SER A 40 -13.45 -0.37 0.05
N VAL A 41 -13.12 -0.20 1.34
CA VAL A 41 -14.11 -0.13 2.42
C VAL A 41 -15.06 1.04 2.21
N LYS A 42 -14.53 2.24 1.94
CA LYS A 42 -15.34 3.44 1.67
C LYS A 42 -16.32 3.20 0.52
N ASN A 43 -15.85 2.60 -0.57
CA ASN A 43 -16.68 2.34 -1.75
C ASN A 43 -17.81 1.33 -1.46
N ILE A 44 -17.53 0.30 -0.65
CA ILE A 44 -18.55 -0.66 -0.21
C ILE A 44 -19.65 0.06 0.59
N PHE A 45 -19.26 0.87 1.58
CA PHE A 45 -20.22 1.59 2.41
C PHE A 45 -20.99 2.67 1.64
N SER A 46 -20.34 3.42 0.75
CA SER A 46 -21.03 4.41 -0.08
C SER A 46 -22.01 3.76 -1.06
N GLY A 47 -21.63 2.62 -1.65
CA GLY A 47 -22.52 1.86 -2.53
C GLY A 47 -23.74 1.35 -1.77
N PHE A 48 -23.52 0.79 -0.58
CA PHE A 48 -24.60 0.30 0.27
C PHE A 48 -25.56 1.41 0.75
N ALA A 49 -25.02 2.56 1.14
CA ALA A 49 -25.82 3.72 1.53
C ALA A 49 -26.64 4.27 0.34
N ALA A 50 -26.06 4.33 -0.86
CA ALA A 50 -26.75 4.75 -2.07
C ALA A 50 -27.87 3.77 -2.47
N SER A 51 -27.65 2.45 -2.37
CA SER A 51 -28.67 1.44 -2.64
C SER A 51 -29.85 1.47 -1.67
N ARG A 52 -29.64 1.88 -0.41
CA ARG A 52 -30.74 2.09 0.54
C ARG A 52 -31.54 3.36 0.26
N HIS A 53 -30.89 4.40 -0.27
CA HIS A 53 -31.59 5.64 -0.63
C HIS A 53 -32.55 5.45 -1.81
N SER A 54 -32.20 4.62 -2.80
CA SER A 54 -33.09 4.33 -3.94
C SER A 54 -34.28 3.41 -3.58
N GLN A 55 -34.18 2.56 -2.56
CA GLN A 55 -35.30 1.73 -2.09
C GLN A 55 -36.35 2.51 -1.27
N GLY A 56 -36.00 3.67 -0.72
CA GLY A 56 -36.94 4.52 0.03
C GLY A 56 -37.87 5.38 -0.85
N HIS A 57 -37.60 5.49 -2.15
CA HIS A 57 -38.32 6.39 -3.06
C HIS A 57 -39.36 5.69 -3.96
N THR A 58 -39.52 4.36 -3.90
CA THR A 58 -40.52 3.63 -4.70
C THR A 58 -41.75 3.17 -3.91
N ALA A 59 -42.02 3.76 -2.75
CA ALA A 59 -43.29 3.61 -2.05
C ALA A 59 -44.16 4.86 -2.26
N ASN A 60 -44.80 4.94 -3.44
CA ASN A 60 -46.01 5.73 -3.71
C ASN A 60 -46.71 5.15 -4.94
#